data_AF-A0A8H5NEL5-F1
#
_entry.id   AF-A0A8H5NEL5-F1
#
_cell.length_a   1.000
_cell.length_b   1.000
_cell.length_c   1.000
_cell.angle_alpha   90.00
_cell.angle_beta   90.00
_cell.angle_gamma   90.00
#
_symmetry.space_group_name_H-M   'P 1'
#
loop_
_entity.id
_entity.type
_entity.pdbx_description
1 polymer ?
#
loop_
_entity_poly.entity_id
_entity_poly.type
_entity_poly.pdbx_seq_one_letter_code
_entity_poly.pdbx_strand_id
1 'polypeptide(L)'
;MSDLQRKRRYDSNGGAPFVSALSLSNGSSELECQKFVPLPASKVHIIWSFSKDFGSSGLRLGFLINQDPVCRALLASVYILSTIHMSCLSSIAATHLLKSKELPDLLEKAATRLEGAQKTAIARFRQWGAPFIYPHAGPYVTVKLVKHAENLEEENEGLERLKQAGVMVSRLRGFGGWKGFSGNLNYYGWVRMTVAVPKDRLLDALDRIADIMKYEEKEGNHSVVSQDECD
;
A
#
# COMPACT_ATOMS: atom_id res chain seq x y z
N MET A 1 -18.09 21.84 12.02
CA MET A 1 -17.53 20.71 12.78
C MET A 1 -16.04 20.95 12.89
N SER A 2 -15.53 21.15 14.12
CA SER A 2 -14.12 21.46 14.38
C SER A 2 -13.22 20.26 14.07
N ASP A 3 -12.00 20.48 13.57
CA ASP A 3 -11.00 19.43 13.28
C ASP A 3 -10.75 18.46 14.44
N LEU A 4 -10.95 18.93 15.68
CA LEU A 4 -10.92 18.13 16.91
C LEU A 4 -11.93 16.98 16.96
N GLN A 5 -13.07 17.09 16.28
CA GLN A 5 -14.08 16.02 16.21
C GLN A 5 -13.75 14.99 15.12
N ARG A 6 -12.94 15.36 14.13
CA ARG A 6 -12.45 14.45 13.08
C ARG A 6 -11.33 13.56 13.59
N LYS A 7 -10.43 14.12 14.42
CA LYS A 7 -9.32 13.40 15.07
C LYS A 7 -9.83 12.26 15.98
N ARG A 8 -10.86 12.51 16.78
CA ARG A 8 -11.42 11.52 17.73
C ARG A 8 -12.02 10.25 17.13
N ARG A 9 -12.46 10.25 15.86
CA ARG A 9 -13.05 9.03 15.25
C ARG A 9 -12.02 8.08 14.67
N TYR A 10 -10.81 8.55 14.39
CA TYR A 10 -9.73 7.68 13.89
C TYR A 10 -8.95 7.04 15.05
N ASP A 11 -8.83 7.75 16.18
CA ASP A 11 -8.13 7.30 17.38
C ASP A 11 -8.90 6.24 18.19
N SER A 12 -10.20 6.06 17.94
CA SER A 12 -11.04 5.11 18.69
C SER A 12 -10.79 3.62 18.39
N ASN A 13 -9.86 3.29 17.48
CA ASN A 13 -9.56 1.91 17.07
C ASN A 13 -8.23 1.34 17.61
N GLY A 14 -7.61 1.96 18.61
CA GLY A 14 -6.39 1.45 19.25
C GLY A 14 -5.15 1.39 18.33
N GLY A 15 -5.27 1.85 17.09
CA GLY A 15 -4.16 2.05 16.16
C GLY A 15 -3.48 3.39 16.39
N ALA A 16 -2.23 3.52 15.93
CA ALA A 16 -1.52 4.79 15.96
C ALA A 16 -2.31 5.88 15.21
N PRO A 17 -2.34 7.13 15.71
CA PRO A 17 -3.05 8.23 15.06
C PRO A 17 -2.51 8.47 13.64
N PHE A 18 -3.38 8.91 12.72
CA PHE A 18 -2.93 9.29 11.38
C PHE A 18 -1.95 10.47 11.44
N VAL A 19 -0.72 10.24 11.00
CA VAL A 19 0.32 11.27 10.87
C VAL A 19 0.36 11.74 9.43
N SER A 20 -0.05 12.98 9.19
CA SER A 20 0.04 13.61 7.87
C SER A 20 1.49 13.91 7.51
N ALA A 21 1.92 13.68 6.27
CA ALA A 21 3.25 14.12 5.82
C ALA A 21 3.45 15.65 5.94
N LEU A 22 2.37 16.45 6.00
CA LEU A 22 2.44 17.88 6.28
C LEU A 22 2.84 18.19 7.73
N SER A 23 2.73 17.23 8.66
CA SER A 23 3.23 17.41 10.01
C SER A 23 4.77 17.39 10.07
N LEU A 24 5.47 17.01 8.99
CA LEU A 24 6.92 17.09 8.92
C LEU A 24 7.43 18.52 8.85
N SER A 25 6.59 19.47 8.37
CA SER A 25 6.96 20.88 8.28
C SER A 25 6.59 21.70 9.51
N ASN A 26 5.74 21.14 10.36
CA ASN A 26 5.28 21.79 11.59
C ASN A 26 5.95 21.06 12.76
N GLY A 27 6.36 21.76 13.81
CA GLY A 27 6.85 21.12 15.04
C GLY A 27 5.75 20.31 15.71
N SER A 28 5.51 19.10 15.22
CA SER A 28 4.54 18.18 15.81
C SER A 28 5.15 17.48 17.01
N SER A 29 4.30 17.16 17.99
CA SER A 29 4.68 16.39 19.18
C SER A 29 5.44 15.11 18.84
N GLU A 30 5.08 14.47 17.73
CA GLU A 30 5.72 13.25 17.23
C GLU A 30 7.17 13.50 16.76
N LEU A 31 7.44 14.65 16.11
CA LEU A 31 8.80 15.03 15.71
C LEU A 31 9.66 15.33 16.95
N GLU A 32 9.08 15.99 17.96
CA GLU A 32 9.78 16.28 19.22
C GLU A 32 10.12 15.01 19.99
N CYS A 33 9.18 14.07 20.11
CA CYS A 33 9.41 12.76 20.74
C CYS A 33 10.52 11.97 20.05
N GLN A 34 10.66 12.10 18.74
CA GLN A 34 11.69 11.42 17.94
C GLN A 34 12.96 12.27 17.74
N LYS A 35 13.05 13.45 18.36
CA LYS A 35 14.18 14.40 18.23
C LYS A 35 14.48 14.80 16.78
N PHE A 36 13.47 14.80 15.92
CA PHE A 36 13.61 15.25 14.54
C PHE A 36 13.41 16.75 14.41
N VAL A 37 14.25 17.38 13.59
CA VAL A 37 14.12 18.81 13.26
C VAL A 37 13.03 18.97 12.20
N PRO A 38 12.05 19.87 12.41
CA PRO A 38 11.04 20.16 11.40
C PRO A 38 11.67 20.62 10.08
N LEU A 39 11.13 20.14 8.97
CA LEU A 39 11.58 20.55 7.65
C LEU A 39 10.92 21.89 7.27
N PRO A 40 11.60 22.77 6.51
CA PRO A 40 10.92 23.91 5.91
C PRO A 40 9.74 23.43 5.04
N ALA A 41 8.58 24.09 5.15
CA ALA A 41 7.38 23.74 4.36
C ALA A 41 7.64 23.74 2.84
N SER A 42 8.53 24.63 2.36
CA SER A 42 9.00 24.66 0.97
C SER A 42 9.71 23.40 0.49
N LYS A 43 10.14 22.51 1.41
CA LYS A 43 10.78 21.23 1.08
C LYS A 43 9.83 20.03 1.17
N VAL A 44 8.60 20.22 1.65
CA VAL A 44 7.61 19.16 1.80
C VAL A 44 6.60 19.24 0.66
N HIS A 45 6.70 18.32 -0.30
CA HIS A 45 5.77 18.21 -1.42
C HIS A 45 5.01 16.89 -1.33
N ILE A 46 3.69 16.94 -1.43
CA ILE A 46 2.84 15.74 -1.40
C ILE A 46 2.26 15.51 -2.79
N ILE A 47 2.40 14.29 -3.28
CA ILE A 47 1.74 13.80 -4.47
C ILE A 47 0.64 12.83 -4.05
N TRP A 48 -0.59 13.10 -4.46
CA TRP A 48 -1.76 12.29 -4.13
C TRP A 48 -2.65 12.06 -5.34
N SER A 49 -3.42 10.97 -5.39
CA SER A 49 -4.27 10.62 -6.54
C SER A 49 -5.41 9.70 -6.14
N PHE A 50 -6.49 9.73 -6.93
CA PHE A 50 -7.64 8.85 -6.77
C PHE A 50 -7.39 7.39 -7.18
N SER A 51 -6.24 7.11 -7.80
CA SER A 51 -5.99 5.85 -8.49
C SER A 51 -6.05 4.63 -7.58
N LYS A 52 -5.73 4.76 -6.29
CA LYS A 52 -5.66 3.63 -5.35
C LYS A 52 -6.61 3.75 -4.19
N ASP A 53 -6.74 4.94 -3.61
CA ASP A 53 -7.63 5.16 -2.46
C ASP A 53 -9.10 4.98 -2.85
N PHE A 54 -9.47 5.38 -4.08
CA PHE A 54 -10.83 5.24 -4.61
C PHE A 54 -10.95 4.20 -5.74
N GLY A 55 -9.90 3.42 -6.00
CA GLY A 55 -9.86 2.48 -7.12
C GLY A 55 -10.15 3.11 -8.49
N SER A 56 -9.95 4.42 -8.63
CA SER A 56 -10.45 5.22 -9.76
C SER A 56 -9.32 5.69 -10.66
N SER A 57 -8.46 4.75 -11.09
CA SER A 57 -7.30 5.05 -11.94
C SER A 57 -7.71 5.68 -13.28
N GLY A 58 -8.88 5.35 -13.81
CA GLY A 58 -9.43 5.90 -15.05
C GLY A 58 -9.77 7.40 -15.01
N LEU A 59 -9.94 8.00 -13.82
CA LEU A 59 -10.19 9.45 -13.71
C LEU A 59 -8.97 10.29 -14.12
N ARG A 60 -7.77 9.68 -14.14
CA ARG A 60 -6.48 10.32 -14.46
C ARG A 60 -6.24 11.61 -13.66
N LEU A 61 -6.62 11.61 -12.38
CA LEU A 61 -6.54 12.78 -11.50
C LEU A 61 -5.46 12.62 -10.43
N GLY A 62 -4.53 13.58 -10.38
CA GLY A 62 -3.48 13.68 -9.38
C GLY A 62 -3.35 15.11 -8.86
N PHE A 63 -2.79 15.23 -7.67
CA PHE A 63 -2.64 16.49 -6.95
C PHE A 63 -1.20 16.62 -6.48
N LEU A 64 -0.60 17.78 -6.74
CA LEU A 64 0.64 18.21 -6.11
C LEU A 64 0.31 19.28 -5.07
N ILE A 65 0.67 19.02 -3.83
CA ILE A 65 0.30 19.84 -2.67
C ILE A 65 1.58 20.33 -2.00
N ASN A 66 1.64 21.64 -1.72
CA ASN A 66 2.66 22.27 -0.90
C ASN A 66 2.01 23.44 -0.13
N GLN A 67 2.42 23.67 1.12
CA GLN A 67 1.83 24.69 1.99
C GLN A 67 2.59 26.03 1.98
N ASP A 68 3.80 26.08 1.43
CA ASP A 68 4.65 27.26 1.42
C ASP A 68 4.32 28.18 0.23
N PRO A 69 3.98 29.46 0.48
CA PRO A 69 3.75 30.44 -0.58
C PRO A 69 4.91 30.59 -1.57
N VAL A 70 6.15 30.33 -1.16
CA VAL A 70 7.35 30.39 -2.03
C VAL A 70 7.25 29.38 -3.17
N CYS A 71 6.55 28.25 -2.95
CA CYS A 71 6.38 27.22 -3.98
C CYS A 71 5.26 27.51 -4.98
N ARG A 72 4.57 28.66 -4.92
CA ARG A 72 3.46 28.99 -5.84
C ARG A 72 3.86 28.94 -7.32
N ALA A 73 5.04 29.45 -7.67
CA ALA A 73 5.52 29.42 -9.04
C ALA A 73 5.72 27.98 -9.55
N LEU A 74 6.25 27.09 -8.71
CA LEU A 74 6.37 25.67 -9.01
C LEU A 74 5.00 25.01 -9.22
N LEU A 75 4.05 25.23 -8.30
CA LEU A 75 2.71 24.68 -8.39
C LEU A 75 1.98 25.18 -9.65
N ALA A 76 2.09 26.46 -9.97
CA ALA A 76 1.51 27.05 -11.17
C ALA A 76 2.11 26.45 -12.45
N SER A 77 3.44 26.26 -12.50
CA SER A 77 4.10 25.61 -13.63
C SER A 77 3.62 24.17 -13.84
N VAL A 78 3.54 23.38 -12.77
CA VAL A 78 3.03 21.99 -12.85
C VAL A 78 1.57 21.96 -13.27
N TYR A 79 0.75 22.89 -12.74
CA TYR A 79 -0.64 23.05 -13.14
C TYR A 79 -0.76 23.31 -14.64
N ILE A 80 -0.09 24.34 -15.18
CA ILE A 80 -0.14 24.70 -16.61
C ILE A 80 0.28 23.53 -17.50
N LEU A 81 1.33 22.80 -17.11
CA LEU A 81 1.83 21.65 -17.87
C LEU A 81 0.89 20.43 -17.83
N SER A 82 0.06 20.30 -16.79
CA SER A 82 -0.75 19.09 -16.55
C SER A 82 -2.22 19.28 -16.92
N THR A 83 -2.77 20.50 -16.82
CA THR A 83 -4.21 20.75 -16.91
C THR A 83 -4.79 20.57 -18.30
N ILE A 84 -3.98 20.77 -19.34
CA ILE A 84 -4.40 20.54 -20.73
C ILE A 84 -4.81 19.08 -20.94
N HIS A 85 -4.27 18.16 -20.13
CA HIS A 85 -4.54 16.72 -20.22
C HIS A 85 -5.64 16.25 -19.26
N MET A 86 -6.26 17.17 -18.50
CA MET A 86 -7.24 16.80 -17.48
C MET A 86 -8.68 16.99 -17.98
N SER A 87 -9.48 15.92 -17.84
CA SER A 87 -10.91 15.98 -18.13
C SER A 87 -11.65 16.85 -17.10
N CYS A 88 -12.45 17.79 -17.58
CA CYS A 88 -13.33 18.60 -16.73
C CYS A 88 -14.36 17.74 -15.97
N LEU A 89 -14.86 16.66 -16.60
CA LEU A 89 -15.77 15.72 -15.97
C LEU A 89 -15.09 14.98 -14.80
N SER A 90 -13.82 14.58 -14.94
CA SER A 90 -13.05 13.99 -13.85
C SER A 90 -12.93 14.96 -12.67
N SER A 91 -12.67 16.24 -12.94
CA SER A 91 -12.58 17.29 -11.90
C SER A 91 -13.91 17.53 -11.19
N ILE A 92 -15.03 17.55 -11.93
CA ILE A 92 -16.38 17.69 -11.35
C ILE A 92 -16.70 16.48 -10.48
N ALA A 93 -16.51 15.26 -10.98
CA ALA A 93 -16.76 14.03 -10.25
C ALA A 93 -15.92 13.95 -8.96
N ALA A 94 -14.63 14.27 -9.05
CA ALA A 94 -13.73 14.32 -7.90
C ALA A 94 -14.17 15.38 -6.88
N THR A 95 -14.60 16.56 -7.34
CA THR A 95 -15.10 17.62 -6.45
C THR A 95 -16.34 17.17 -5.69
N HIS A 96 -17.29 16.52 -6.36
CA HIS A 96 -18.48 15.98 -5.71
C HIS A 96 -18.14 14.87 -4.72
N LEU A 97 -17.24 13.95 -5.07
CA LEU A 97 -16.81 12.88 -4.18
C LEU A 97 -16.13 13.44 -2.92
N LEU A 98 -15.21 14.41 -3.07
CA LEU A 98 -14.48 14.98 -1.95
C LEU A 98 -15.33 15.86 -1.02
N LYS A 99 -16.41 16.43 -1.55
CA LYS A 99 -17.39 17.19 -0.77
C LYS A 99 -18.53 16.33 -0.20
N SER A 100 -18.58 15.04 -0.56
CA SER A 100 -19.63 14.15 -0.10
C SER A 100 -19.56 13.93 1.41
N LYS A 101 -20.73 13.91 2.05
CA LYS A 101 -20.86 13.56 3.47
C LYS A 101 -20.58 12.08 3.74
N GLU A 102 -20.72 11.24 2.71
CA GLU A 102 -20.48 9.78 2.78
C GLU A 102 -19.01 9.40 2.60
N LEU A 103 -18.15 10.36 2.30
CA LEU A 103 -16.73 10.11 2.07
C LEU A 103 -16.05 9.35 3.23
N PRO A 104 -16.25 9.70 4.51
CA PRO A 104 -15.64 8.96 5.61
C PRO A 104 -16.04 7.47 5.61
N ASP A 105 -17.33 7.19 5.48
CA ASP A 105 -17.87 5.83 5.47
C ASP A 105 -17.36 5.03 4.26
N LEU A 106 -17.18 5.68 3.11
CA LEU A 106 -16.59 5.06 1.92
C LEU A 106 -15.14 4.65 2.16
N LEU A 107 -14.33 5.54 2.75
CA LEU A 107 -12.92 5.28 3.05
C LEU A 107 -12.77 4.19 4.12
N GLU A 108 -13.60 4.20 5.16
CA GLU A 108 -13.62 3.17 6.19
C GLU A 108 -13.95 1.80 5.59
N LYS A 109 -15.02 1.71 4.77
CA LYS A 109 -15.38 0.47 4.07
C LYS A 109 -14.25 -0.03 3.16
N ALA A 110 -13.57 0.87 2.45
CA ALA A 110 -12.44 0.50 1.61
C ALA A 110 -11.27 -0.05 2.44
N ALA A 111 -10.94 0.61 3.55
CA ALA A 111 -9.88 0.17 4.47
C ALA A 111 -10.20 -1.19 5.10
N THR A 112 -11.40 -1.38 5.66
CA THR A 112 -11.80 -2.65 6.28
C THR A 112 -11.79 -3.81 5.29
N ARG A 113 -12.27 -3.59 4.05
CA ARG A 113 -12.25 -4.62 3.00
C ARG A 113 -10.82 -4.99 2.61
N LEU A 114 -9.96 -3.98 2.47
CA LEU A 114 -8.56 -4.20 2.13
C LEU A 114 -7.81 -4.93 3.24
N GLU A 115 -8.05 -4.56 4.50
CA GLU A 115 -7.49 -5.24 5.67
C GLU A 115 -7.93 -6.72 5.71
N GLY A 116 -9.21 -7.00 5.46
CA GLY A 116 -9.72 -8.37 5.38
C GLY A 116 -9.04 -9.19 4.28
N ALA A 117 -8.80 -8.59 3.11
CA ALA A 117 -8.08 -9.23 2.01
C ALA A 117 -6.60 -9.50 2.36
N GLN A 118 -5.92 -8.53 2.97
CA GLN A 118 -4.55 -8.69 3.47
C GLN A 118 -4.45 -9.80 4.51
N LYS A 119 -5.35 -9.82 5.51
CA LYS A 119 -5.42 -10.87 6.55
C LYS A 119 -5.60 -12.25 5.94
N THR A 120 -6.47 -12.37 4.93
CA THR A 120 -6.70 -13.63 4.21
C THR A 120 -5.42 -14.12 3.51
N ALA A 121 -4.72 -13.25 2.78
CA ALA A 121 -3.47 -13.60 2.12
C ALA A 121 -2.36 -13.96 3.13
N ILE A 122 -2.21 -13.18 4.20
CA ILE A 122 -1.22 -13.43 5.26
C ILE A 122 -1.47 -14.78 5.94
N ALA A 123 -2.72 -15.12 6.23
CA ALA A 123 -3.07 -16.41 6.83
C ALA A 123 -2.60 -17.58 5.94
N ARG A 124 -2.85 -17.51 4.63
CA ARG A 124 -2.36 -18.52 3.67
C ARG A 124 -0.83 -18.55 3.60
N PHE A 125 -0.16 -17.40 3.56
CA PHE A 125 1.31 -17.36 3.54
C PHE A 125 1.94 -18.00 4.78
N ARG A 126 1.33 -17.79 5.96
CA ARG A 126 1.76 -18.43 7.21
C ARG A 126 1.57 -19.95 7.15
N GLN A 127 0.44 -20.43 6.66
CA GLN A 127 0.19 -21.87 6.49
C GLN A 127 1.20 -22.52 5.54
N TRP A 128 1.54 -21.84 4.44
CA TRP A 128 2.56 -22.30 3.48
C TRP A 128 3.99 -22.21 4.02
N GLY A 129 4.22 -21.50 5.13
CA GLY A 129 5.57 -21.12 5.57
C GLY A 129 6.33 -20.30 4.51
N ALA A 130 5.62 -19.47 3.75
CA ALA A 130 6.22 -18.59 2.75
C ALA A 130 6.70 -17.29 3.42
N PRO A 131 7.97 -16.88 3.25
CA PRO A 131 8.44 -15.60 3.75
C PRO A 131 7.66 -14.43 3.13
N PHE A 132 7.21 -13.47 3.93
CA PHE A 132 6.52 -12.27 3.46
C PHE A 132 6.88 -11.04 4.31
N ILE A 133 6.71 -9.85 3.72
CA ILE A 133 6.80 -8.58 4.44
C ILE A 133 5.40 -8.21 4.91
N TYR A 134 5.23 -8.00 6.21
CA TYR A 134 3.93 -7.65 6.77
C TYR A 134 3.42 -6.32 6.18
N PRO A 135 2.25 -6.31 5.52
CA PRO A 135 1.70 -5.10 4.92
C PRO A 135 1.01 -4.25 6.00
N HIS A 136 1.47 -3.01 6.16
CA HIS A 136 0.80 -2.04 7.05
C HIS A 136 -0.22 -1.16 6.31
N ALA A 137 -0.05 -1.02 4.99
CA ALA A 137 -0.89 -0.18 4.16
C ALA A 137 -0.82 -0.60 2.68
N GLY A 138 -1.78 -0.10 1.90
CA GLY A 138 -1.78 -0.21 0.46
C GLY A 138 -2.32 -1.54 -0.08
N PRO A 139 -2.62 -1.61 -1.38
CA PRO A 139 -3.35 -2.72 -1.99
C PRO A 139 -2.48 -3.94 -2.29
N TYR A 140 -1.26 -4.02 -1.76
CA TYR A 140 -0.27 -5.02 -2.14
C TYR A 140 0.32 -5.73 -0.95
N VAL A 141 0.77 -6.96 -1.20
CA VAL A 141 1.57 -7.76 -0.29
C VAL A 141 2.85 -8.21 -0.99
N THR A 142 3.95 -8.27 -0.24
CA THR A 142 5.24 -8.72 -0.75
C THR A 142 5.58 -10.07 -0.13
N VAL A 143 5.73 -11.09 -0.97
CA VAL A 143 5.89 -12.49 -0.54
C VAL A 143 6.87 -13.23 -1.46
N LYS A 144 7.65 -14.15 -0.89
CA LYS A 144 8.50 -15.07 -1.66
C LYS A 144 7.69 -16.28 -2.09
N LEU A 145 7.12 -16.23 -3.30
CA LEU A 145 6.32 -17.34 -3.85
C LEU A 145 7.20 -18.43 -4.46
N VAL A 146 8.31 -18.09 -5.11
CA VAL A 146 9.24 -19.09 -5.67
C VAL A 146 10.37 -19.31 -4.66
N LYS A 147 10.13 -20.17 -3.66
CA LYS A 147 11.01 -20.34 -2.49
C LYS A 147 12.47 -20.65 -2.86
N HIS A 148 12.67 -21.51 -3.85
CA HIS A 148 13.96 -22.06 -4.24
C HIS A 148 14.67 -21.25 -5.34
N ALA A 149 14.11 -20.13 -5.78
CA ALA A 149 14.78 -19.35 -6.82
C ALA A 149 16.07 -18.71 -6.26
N GLU A 150 17.18 -18.98 -6.92
CA GLU A 150 18.52 -18.43 -6.69
C GLU A 150 19.01 -17.59 -7.86
N ASN A 151 18.36 -17.72 -9.03
CA ASN A 151 18.68 -16.98 -10.23
C ASN A 151 17.40 -16.51 -10.97
N LEU A 152 17.64 -15.75 -12.04
CA LEU A 152 16.58 -15.17 -12.86
C LEU A 152 15.77 -16.22 -13.63
N GLU A 153 16.41 -17.30 -14.07
CA GLU A 153 15.78 -18.34 -14.87
C GLU A 153 14.76 -19.11 -14.04
N GLU A 154 15.14 -19.53 -12.84
CA GLU A 154 14.26 -20.21 -11.88
C GLU A 154 13.08 -19.33 -11.44
N GLU A 155 13.32 -18.04 -11.20
CA GLU A 155 12.25 -17.08 -10.93
C GLU A 155 11.29 -17.00 -12.12
N ASN A 156 11.79 -16.88 -13.35
CA ASN A 156 10.96 -16.79 -14.54
C ASN A 156 10.16 -18.07 -14.78
N GLU A 157 10.76 -19.24 -14.57
CA GLU A 157 10.07 -20.52 -14.70
C GLU A 157 8.93 -20.63 -13.69
N GLY A 158 9.17 -20.30 -12.42
CA GLY A 158 8.14 -20.30 -11.39
C GLY A 158 7.00 -19.33 -11.71
N LEU A 159 7.32 -18.14 -12.22
CA LEU A 159 6.31 -17.15 -12.60
C LEU A 159 5.54 -17.52 -13.86
N GLU A 160 6.17 -18.18 -14.83
CA GLU A 160 5.47 -18.65 -16.02
C GLU A 160 4.50 -19.79 -15.66
N ARG A 161 4.86 -20.68 -14.73
CA ARG A 161 3.94 -21.68 -14.18
C ARG A 161 2.71 -21.05 -13.52
N LEU A 162 2.91 -20.01 -12.70
CA LEU A 162 1.79 -19.26 -12.10
C LEU A 162 0.90 -18.63 -13.19
N LYS A 163 1.52 -18.02 -14.20
CA LYS A 163 0.81 -17.38 -15.31
C LYS A 163 0.03 -18.38 -16.16
N GLN A 164 0.58 -19.57 -16.42
CA GLN A 164 -0.11 -20.66 -17.13
C GLN A 164 -1.37 -21.13 -16.39
N ALA A 165 -1.37 -21.05 -15.06
CA ALA A 165 -2.57 -21.30 -14.25
C ALA A 165 -3.48 -20.07 -14.07
N GLY A 166 -3.20 -18.96 -14.74
CA GLY A 166 -4.01 -17.74 -14.71
C GLY A 166 -3.72 -16.82 -13.53
N VAL A 167 -2.62 -17.01 -12.79
CA VAL A 167 -2.20 -16.12 -11.71
C VAL A 167 -1.05 -15.23 -12.18
N MET A 168 -1.31 -13.93 -12.29
CA MET A 168 -0.29 -12.96 -12.69
C MET A 168 0.16 -12.11 -11.50
N VAL A 169 1.47 -12.12 -11.23
CA VAL A 169 2.10 -11.34 -10.16
C VAL A 169 3.28 -10.53 -10.70
N SER A 170 3.68 -9.47 -10.00
CA SER A 170 4.81 -8.63 -10.42
C SER A 170 6.08 -9.03 -9.67
N ARG A 171 7.20 -9.20 -10.39
CA ARG A 171 8.53 -9.38 -9.78
C ARG A 171 8.87 -8.21 -8.87
N LEU A 172 9.37 -8.47 -7.66
CA LEU A 172 9.75 -7.39 -6.74
C LEU A 172 10.88 -6.52 -7.31
N ARG A 173 11.87 -7.13 -7.98
CA ARG A 173 13.00 -6.44 -8.64
C ARG A 173 12.57 -5.45 -9.73
N GLY A 174 11.35 -5.57 -10.26
CA GLY A 174 10.80 -4.61 -11.22
C GLY A 174 10.48 -3.25 -10.60
N PHE A 175 10.45 -3.14 -9.27
CA PHE A 175 10.22 -1.89 -8.56
C PHE A 175 11.55 -1.26 -8.12
N GLY A 176 11.73 0.03 -8.41
CA GLY A 176 12.92 0.80 -8.05
C GLY A 176 13.18 0.80 -6.54
N GLY A 177 14.45 0.92 -6.14
CA GLY A 177 14.88 0.91 -4.72
C GLY A 177 15.40 -0.44 -4.22
N TRP A 178 14.93 -1.57 -4.75
CA TRP A 178 15.39 -2.90 -4.31
C TRP A 178 16.77 -3.31 -4.84
N LYS A 179 17.21 -2.72 -5.96
CA LYS A 179 18.57 -2.94 -6.49
C LYS A 179 19.68 -2.40 -5.58
N GLY A 180 19.39 -1.43 -4.70
CA GLY A 180 20.37 -0.80 -3.79
C GLY A 180 20.48 -1.49 -2.42
N PHE A 181 19.44 -2.22 -1.99
CA PHE A 181 19.46 -3.07 -0.79
C PHE A 181 20.22 -4.41 -1.02
N SER A 182 20.75 -4.59 -2.24
CA SER A 182 21.21 -5.84 -2.87
C SER A 182 22.63 -6.28 -2.46
N GLY A 183 23.16 -5.83 -1.34
CA GLY A 183 24.50 -6.25 -0.92
C GLY A 183 24.59 -7.76 -0.69
N ASN A 184 23.56 -8.36 -0.06
CA ASN A 184 23.60 -9.76 0.39
C ASN A 184 22.24 -10.51 0.42
N LEU A 185 21.10 -9.90 0.07
CA LEU A 185 19.80 -10.58 0.10
C LEU A 185 19.41 -11.15 -1.27
N ASN A 186 19.20 -12.46 -1.34
CA ASN A 186 18.58 -13.13 -2.49
C ASN A 186 17.09 -12.69 -2.60
N TYR A 187 16.82 -11.84 -3.59
CA TYR A 187 15.47 -11.35 -3.92
C TYR A 187 14.76 -12.18 -4.99
N TYR A 188 15.37 -13.24 -5.52
CA TYR A 188 14.72 -14.10 -6.51
C TYR A 188 13.52 -14.81 -5.89
N GLY A 189 12.43 -14.86 -6.66
CA GLY A 189 11.17 -15.47 -6.23
C GLY A 189 10.31 -14.59 -5.34
N TRP A 190 10.77 -13.38 -5.00
CA TRP A 190 9.94 -12.36 -4.35
C TRP A 190 9.06 -11.65 -5.35
N VAL A 191 7.78 -11.55 -5.01
CA VAL A 191 6.76 -10.90 -5.83
C VAL A 191 6.00 -9.87 -5.02
N ARG A 192 5.47 -8.88 -5.73
CA ARG A 192 4.44 -7.99 -5.25
C ARG A 192 3.10 -8.43 -5.84
N MET A 193 2.21 -8.89 -4.98
CA MET A 193 0.87 -9.36 -5.34
C MET A 193 -0.17 -8.34 -4.89
N THR A 194 -1.17 -8.06 -5.73
CA THR A 194 -2.32 -7.23 -5.32
C THR A 194 -3.33 -8.07 -4.57
N VAL A 195 -3.89 -7.53 -3.49
CA VAL A 195 -5.00 -8.14 -2.74
C VAL A 195 -6.30 -7.34 -2.89
N ALA A 196 -6.25 -6.18 -3.55
CA ALA A 196 -7.41 -5.37 -3.88
C ALA A 196 -8.17 -5.93 -5.10
N VAL A 197 -8.67 -7.16 -4.97
CA VAL A 197 -9.49 -7.88 -5.96
C VAL A 197 -10.72 -8.48 -5.25
N PRO A 198 -11.76 -8.91 -6.00
CA PRO A 198 -12.89 -9.62 -5.40
C PRO A 198 -12.45 -10.81 -4.54
N LYS A 199 -13.13 -11.05 -3.42
CA LYS A 199 -12.72 -12.05 -2.41
C LYS A 199 -12.62 -13.47 -2.99
N ASP A 200 -13.61 -13.85 -3.80
CA ASP A 200 -13.66 -15.11 -4.54
C ASP A 200 -12.43 -15.28 -5.46
N ARG A 201 -12.06 -14.21 -6.18
CA ARG A 201 -10.86 -14.20 -7.03
C ARG A 201 -9.57 -14.29 -6.24
N LEU A 202 -9.50 -13.64 -5.08
CA LEU A 202 -8.34 -13.74 -4.20
C LEU A 202 -8.16 -15.17 -3.68
N LEU A 203 -9.24 -15.81 -3.23
CA LEU A 203 -9.20 -17.19 -2.74
C LEU A 203 -8.81 -18.17 -3.85
N ASP A 204 -9.46 -18.10 -5.01
CA ASP A 204 -9.13 -18.92 -6.19
C ASP A 204 -7.67 -18.75 -6.62
N ALA A 205 -7.15 -17.50 -6.61
CA ALA A 205 -5.74 -17.26 -6.92
C ALA A 205 -4.79 -17.87 -5.88
N LEU A 206 -5.12 -17.79 -4.59
CA LEU A 206 -4.31 -18.38 -3.52
C LEU A 206 -4.31 -19.91 -3.60
N ASP A 207 -5.45 -20.54 -3.89
CA ASP A 207 -5.55 -22.00 -4.06
C ASP A 207 -4.70 -22.47 -5.25
N ARG A 208 -4.80 -21.79 -6.41
CA ARG A 208 -3.95 -22.07 -7.58
C ARG A 208 -2.46 -21.92 -7.26
N ILE A 209 -2.06 -20.89 -6.52
CA ILE A 209 -0.68 -20.70 -6.09
C ILE A 209 -0.23 -21.90 -5.25
N ALA A 210 -1.05 -22.35 -4.30
CA ALA A 210 -0.74 -23.49 -3.45
C ALA A 210 -0.49 -24.76 -4.28
N ASP A 211 -1.38 -25.06 -5.22
CA ASP A 211 -1.30 -26.25 -6.07
C ASP A 211 -0.02 -26.27 -6.92
N ILE A 212 0.29 -25.15 -7.60
CA ILE A 212 1.41 -25.06 -8.56
C ILE A 212 2.76 -25.04 -7.86
N MET A 213 2.82 -24.32 -6.74
CA MET A 213 4.05 -24.18 -5.96
C MET A 213 4.23 -25.35 -4.98
N LYS A 214 3.28 -26.29 -4.97
CA LYS A 214 3.24 -27.47 -4.10
C LYS A 214 3.37 -27.08 -2.62
N TYR A 215 2.64 -26.06 -2.21
CA TYR A 215 2.58 -25.69 -0.81
C TYR A 215 1.72 -26.69 -0.05
N GLU A 216 2.33 -27.35 0.94
CA GLU A 216 1.60 -28.14 1.93
C GLU A 216 0.94 -27.17 2.93
N GLU A 217 -0.37 -27.32 3.15
CA GLU A 217 -1.03 -26.65 4.25
C GLU A 217 -0.59 -27.28 5.55
N LYS A 218 0.20 -26.56 6.35
CA LYS A 218 0.49 -27.00 7.72
C LYS A 218 -0.78 -26.87 8.54
N GLU A 219 -1.30 -27.97 9.09
CA GLU A 219 -2.34 -27.92 10.12
C GLU A 219 -1.86 -27.01 11.25
N GLY A 220 -2.65 -25.98 11.55
CA GLY A 220 -2.29 -24.96 12.51
C GLY A 220 -2.21 -25.55 13.92
N ASN A 221 -1.01 -25.85 14.38
CA ASN A 221 -0.77 -26.00 15.81
C ASN A 221 -1.01 -24.62 16.45
N HIS A 222 -2.14 -24.46 17.13
CA HIS A 222 -2.39 -23.33 18.02
C HIS A 222 -1.48 -23.41 19.25
N SER A 223 -0.18 -23.20 19.07
CA SER A 223 0.68 -22.75 20.16
C SER A 223 0.63 -21.23 20.17
N VAL A 224 -0.23 -20.70 21.05
CA VAL A 224 -0.20 -19.31 21.50
C VAL A 224 1.19 -19.08 22.09
N VAL A 225 2.08 -18.41 21.33
CA VAL A 225 3.25 -17.77 21.93
C VAL A 225 2.75 -16.41 22.39
N SER A 226 2.56 -16.30 23.71
CA SER A 226 2.27 -15.08 24.44
C SER A 226 3.21 -13.96 23.99
N GLN A 227 2.62 -12.83 23.61
CA GLN A 227 3.30 -11.54 23.58
C GLN A 227 3.60 -11.15 25.03
N ASP A 228 4.81 -11.43 25.48
CA ASP A 228 5.49 -10.67 26.52
C ASP A 228 6.95 -10.56 26.07
N GLU A 229 7.58 -9.43 26.37
CA GLU A 229 8.94 -9.00 25.97
C GLU A 229 9.02 -8.11 24.71
N CYS A 230 8.63 -6.84 24.91
CA CYS A 230 9.42 -5.69 24.46
C CYS A 230 9.35 -4.63 25.56
N ASP A 231 10.33 -4.67 26.46
CA ASP A 231 10.77 -3.50 27.24
C ASP A 231 11.42 -2.45 26.31
#